data_AF-A0A2V7VBH3-F1
#
_entry.id   AF-A0A2V7VBH3-F1
#
_cell.length_a   1.000
_cell.length_b   1.000
_cell.length_c   1.000
_cell.angle_alpha   90.00
_cell.angle_beta   90.00
_cell.angle_gamma   90.00
#
_symmetry.space_group_name_H-M   'P 1'
#
loop_
_entity.id
_entity.type
_entity.pdbx_description
1 polymer ?
#
loop_
_entity_poly.entity_id
_entity_poly.type
_entity_poly.pdbx_seq_one_letter_code
_entity_poly.pdbx_strand_id
1 'polypeptide(L)'
;MDFRPPRSAASMLETTHMHLPMMGMVLLFLTHLAIFVPAPRGAKIAFIVTAFTGAALEEGGGWLVRFVSPGFAALKVVGFLALQASVLYLVGALALFLARAARRPAA
;
A
#
# COMPACT_ATOMS: atom_id res chain seq x y z
N MET A 1 17.72 13.21 -27.65
CA MET A 1 16.83 12.95 -26.50
C MET A 1 15.48 12.59 -27.09
N ASP A 2 15.12 11.30 -27.13
CA ASP A 2 13.84 10.89 -27.71
C ASP A 2 12.70 11.18 -26.74
N PHE A 3 11.81 12.07 -27.16
CA PHE A 3 10.59 12.38 -26.43
C PHE A 3 9.62 11.21 -26.61
N ARG A 4 9.35 10.46 -25.55
CA ARG A 4 8.35 9.39 -25.60
C ARG A 4 6.95 9.99 -25.48
N PRO A 5 6.00 9.55 -26.31
CA PRO A 5 4.62 10.01 -26.20
C PRO A 5 4.05 9.65 -24.81
N PRO A 6 3.22 10.52 -24.23
CA PRO A 6 2.60 10.25 -22.94
C PRO A 6 1.69 9.03 -23.02
N ARG A 7 1.61 8.28 -21.91
CA ARG A 7 0.80 7.07 -21.82
C ARG A 7 -0.66 7.36 -22.18
N SER A 8 -1.27 6.47 -22.97
CA SER A 8 -2.66 6.58 -23.40
C SER A 8 -3.62 6.30 -22.24
N ALA A 9 -4.82 6.87 -22.29
CA ALA A 9 -5.87 6.60 -21.30
C ALA A 9 -6.23 5.11 -21.24
N ALA A 10 -6.27 4.43 -22.39
CA ALA A 10 -6.52 2.99 -22.46
C ALA A 10 -5.47 2.18 -21.69
N SER A 11 -4.18 2.49 -21.85
CA SER A 11 -3.11 1.79 -21.11
C SER A 11 -3.14 2.08 -19.61
N MET A 12 -3.57 3.29 -19.21
CA MET A 12 -3.79 3.62 -17.80
C MET A 12 -4.96 2.84 -17.20
N LEU A 13 -6.08 2.77 -17.91
CA LEU A 13 -7.23 1.93 -17.56
C LEU A 13 -6.84 0.45 -17.49
N GLU A 14 -5.99 0.00 -18.40
CA GLU A 14 -5.47 -1.36 -18.42
C GLU A 14 -4.66 -1.67 -17.15
N THR A 15 -3.86 -0.71 -16.68
CA THR A 15 -3.11 -0.88 -15.43
C THR A 15 -4.07 -0.86 -14.24
N THR A 16 -4.91 0.16 -14.14
CA THR A 16 -5.84 0.38 -13.04
C THR A 16 -6.83 -0.78 -12.84
N HIS A 17 -7.40 -1.34 -13.91
CA HIS A 17 -8.35 -2.46 -13.76
C HIS A 17 -7.68 -3.76 -13.30
N MET A 18 -6.41 -4.00 -13.63
CA MET A 18 -5.68 -5.17 -13.14
C MET A 18 -5.16 -4.95 -11.72
N HIS A 19 -4.69 -3.74 -11.43
CA HIS A 19 -3.99 -3.45 -10.20
C HIS A 19 -4.93 -3.18 -9.02
N LEU A 20 -6.05 -2.46 -9.22
CA LEU A 20 -6.99 -2.20 -8.13
C LEU A 20 -7.55 -3.46 -7.47
N PRO A 21 -8.03 -4.48 -8.21
CA PRO A 21 -8.53 -5.70 -7.59
C PRO A 21 -7.45 -6.47 -6.84
N MET A 22 -6.24 -6.57 -7.43
CA MET A 22 -5.10 -7.24 -6.81
C MET A 22 -4.67 -6.53 -5.53
N MET A 23 -4.50 -5.21 -5.58
CA MET A 23 -4.12 -4.39 -4.43
C MET A 23 -5.21 -4.39 -3.36
N GLY A 24 -6.49 -4.37 -3.75
CA GLY A 24 -7.62 -4.50 -2.84
C GLY A 24 -7.57 -5.81 -2.06
N MET A 25 -7.26 -6.92 -2.73
CA MET A 25 -7.10 -8.24 -2.10
C MET A 25 -5.90 -8.27 -1.14
N VAL A 26 -4.74 -7.76 -1.57
CA VAL A 26 -3.52 -7.66 -0.74
C VAL A 26 -3.80 -6.85 0.51
N LEU A 27 -4.41 -5.66 0.37
CA LEU A 27 -4.76 -4.80 1.49
C LEU A 27 -5.76 -5.47 2.44
N LEU A 28 -6.78 -6.15 1.90
CA LEU A 28 -7.73 -6.88 2.72
C LEU A 28 -7.03 -7.95 3.57
N PHE A 29 -6.13 -8.75 3.00
CA PHE A 29 -5.39 -9.75 3.77
C PHE A 29 -4.45 -9.13 4.81
N LEU A 30 -3.68 -8.11 4.42
CA LEU A 30 -2.76 -7.41 5.32
C LEU A 30 -3.48 -6.75 6.50
N THR A 31 -4.59 -6.06 6.23
CA THR A 31 -5.38 -5.39 7.26
C THR A 31 -6.18 -6.37 8.11
N HIS A 32 -6.64 -7.49 7.54
CA HIS A 32 -7.28 -8.57 8.29
C HIS A 32 -6.33 -9.14 9.35
N LEU A 33 -5.09 -9.45 8.97
CA LEU A 33 -4.08 -9.93 9.92
C LEU A 33 -3.79 -8.91 11.03
N ALA A 34 -3.80 -7.61 10.70
CA ALA A 34 -3.58 -6.54 11.67
C ALA A 34 -4.66 -6.48 12.79
N ILE A 35 -5.87 -6.98 12.53
CA ILE A 35 -6.95 -7.00 13.54
C ILE A 35 -6.59 -7.92 14.72
N PHE A 36 -5.85 -9.00 14.48
CA PHE A 36 -5.46 -9.97 15.50
C PHE A 36 -4.22 -9.55 16.29
N VAL A 37 -3.52 -8.50 15.87
CA VAL A 37 -2.36 -7.98 16.61
C VAL A 37 -2.82 -7.41 17.95
N PRO A 38 -2.12 -7.68 19.08
CA PRO A 38 -2.42 -7.10 20.38
C PRO A 38 -2.00 -5.62 20.41
N ALA A 39 -2.78 -4.77 19.73
CA ALA A 39 -2.57 -3.33 19.62
C ALA A 39 -3.86 -2.57 20.01
N PRO A 40 -3.75 -1.32 20.46
CA PRO A 40 -4.93 -0.50 20.78
C PRO A 40 -5.78 -0.27 19.52
N ARG A 41 -7.11 -0.22 19.71
CA ARG A 41 -8.08 -0.08 18.61
C ARG A 41 -7.78 1.10 17.69
N GLY A 42 -7.37 2.24 18.24
CA GLY A 42 -7.02 3.44 17.46
C GLY A 42 -5.87 3.19 16.48
N ALA A 43 -4.82 2.49 16.91
CA ALA A 43 -3.68 2.16 16.05
C ALA A 43 -4.07 1.22 14.90
N LYS A 44 -4.96 0.25 15.18
CA LYS A 44 -5.50 -0.64 14.14
C LYS A 44 -6.27 0.14 13.08
N ILE A 45 -7.18 1.02 13.51
CA ILE A 45 -7.96 1.86 12.59
C ILE A 45 -7.03 2.76 11.78
N ALA A 46 -6.09 3.45 12.43
CA ALA A 46 -5.13 4.33 11.75
C ALA A 46 -4.32 3.57 10.70
N PHE A 47 -3.84 2.36 11.02
CA PHE A 47 -3.11 1.51 10.08
C PHE A 47 -3.95 1.14 8.86
N ILE A 48 -5.19 0.67 9.07
CA ILE A 48 -6.11 0.28 7.99
C ILE A 48 -6.40 1.48 7.08
N VAL A 49 -6.79 2.61 7.66
CA VAL A 49 -7.08 3.83 6.91
C VAL A 49 -5.86 4.30 6.12
N THR A 50 -4.67 4.27 6.73
CA THR A 50 -3.42 4.67 6.06
C THR A 50 -3.11 3.76 4.87
N ALA A 51 -3.25 2.44 5.02
CA ALA A 51 -2.96 1.49 3.95
C ALA A 51 -3.92 1.64 2.76
N PHE A 52 -5.23 1.74 3.01
CA PHE A 52 -6.23 1.95 1.97
C PHE A 52 -6.10 3.32 1.28
N THR A 53 -5.86 4.38 2.06
CA THR A 53 -5.63 5.71 1.51
C THR A 53 -4.35 5.74 0.67
N GLY A 54 -3.28 5.10 1.16
CA GLY A 54 -2.02 4.96 0.43
C GLY A 54 -2.21 4.33 -0.95
N ALA A 55 -2.94 3.21 -1.04
CA ALA A 55 -3.25 2.57 -2.32
C ALA A 55 -4.10 3.44 -3.24
N ALA A 56 -5.14 4.08 -2.71
CA ALA A 56 -5.98 4.96 -3.51
C ALA A 56 -5.17 6.13 -4.09
N LEU A 57 -4.26 6.71 -3.31
CA LEU A 57 -3.38 7.80 -3.74
C LEU A 57 -2.30 7.32 -4.72
N GLU A 58 -1.79 6.10 -4.57
CA GLU A 58 -0.77 5.54 -5.46
C GLU A 58 -1.34 5.27 -6.86
N GLU A 59 -2.52 4.65 -6.94
CA GLU A 59 -3.25 4.39 -8.19
C GLU A 59 -3.81 5.69 -8.79
N GLY A 60 -4.54 6.47 -7.98
CA GLY A 60 -5.17 7.72 -8.42
C GLY A 60 -4.17 8.81 -8.77
N GLY A 61 -3.00 8.81 -8.12
CA GLY A 61 -1.93 9.78 -8.37
C GLY A 61 -1.42 9.74 -9.81
N GLY A 62 -1.39 8.55 -10.45
CA GLY A 62 -1.02 8.43 -11.86
C GLY A 62 -2.01 9.16 -12.78
N TRP A 63 -3.30 9.04 -12.50
CA TRP A 63 -4.37 9.74 -13.23
C TRP A 63 -4.30 11.25 -13.00
N LEU A 64 -4.10 11.70 -11.75
CA LEU A 64 -3.99 13.13 -11.42
C LEU A 64 -2.78 13.78 -12.10
N VAL A 65 -1.62 13.11 -12.08
CA VAL A 65 -0.42 13.58 -12.78
C VAL A 65 -0.64 13.71 -14.28
N ARG A 66 -1.35 12.75 -14.88
CA ARG A 66 -1.55 12.69 -16.33
C ARG A 66 -2.60 13.66 -16.84
N PHE A 67 -3.70 13.87 -16.11
CA PHE A 67 -4.89 14.58 -16.59
C PHE A 67 -5.19 15.88 -15.86
N VAL A 68 -4.59 16.13 -14.69
CA VAL A 68 -4.86 17.35 -13.90
C VAL A 68 -3.63 18.23 -13.82
N SER A 69 -2.54 17.76 -13.19
CA SER A 69 -1.31 18.54 -13.07
C SER A 69 -0.11 17.67 -12.66
N PRO A 70 1.09 17.91 -13.21
CA PRO A 70 2.31 17.23 -12.76
C PRO A 70 2.64 17.49 -11.28
N GLY A 71 2.08 18.55 -10.67
CA GLY A 71 2.24 18.83 -9.23
C GLY A 71 1.72 17.72 -8.31
N PHE A 72 0.81 16.86 -8.79
CA PHE A 72 0.32 15.72 -8.02
C PHE A 72 1.33 14.55 -7.92
N ALA A 73 2.53 14.68 -8.51
CA ALA A 73 3.56 13.65 -8.41
C ALA A 73 3.96 13.35 -6.95
N ALA A 74 4.03 14.40 -6.10
CA ALA A 74 4.31 14.24 -4.68
C ALA A 74 3.25 13.38 -3.97
N LEU A 75 1.97 13.54 -4.33
CA LEU A 75 0.87 12.76 -3.76
C LEU A 75 1.02 11.27 -4.10
N LYS A 76 1.40 10.95 -5.34
CA LYS A 76 1.69 9.56 -5.75
C LYS A 76 2.83 8.96 -4.93
N VAL A 77 3.93 9.71 -4.73
CA VAL A 77 5.09 9.26 -3.95
C VAL A 77 4.71 9.04 -2.48
N VAL A 78 3.95 9.95 -1.88
CA VAL A 78 3.46 9.79 -0.50
C VAL A 78 2.57 8.55 -0.38
N GLY A 79 1.66 8.32 -1.31
CA GLY A 79 0.81 7.12 -1.33
C GLY A 79 1.63 5.82 -1.42
N PHE A 80 2.62 5.80 -2.32
CA PHE A 80 3.56 4.69 -2.45
C PHE A 80 4.34 4.43 -1.15
N LEU A 81 4.93 5.46 -0.55
CA LEU A 81 5.70 5.32 0.68
C LEU A 81 4.84 4.88 1.87
N ALA A 82 3.61 5.38 1.97
CA ALA A 82 2.65 4.95 3.00
C ALA A 82 2.35 3.45 2.87
N LEU A 83 2.08 2.97 1.65
CA LEU A 83 1.88 1.54 1.39
C LEU A 83 3.12 0.72 1.74
N GLN A 84 4.30 1.17 1.30
CA GLN A 84 5.53 0.43 1.52
C GLN A 84 5.87 0.33 3.01
N ALA A 85 5.63 1.41 3.76
CA ALA A 85 5.75 1.42 5.22
C ALA A 85 4.75 0.45 5.88
N SER A 86 3.50 0.41 5.42
CA SER A 86 2.50 -0.53 5.92
C SER A 86 2.88 -1.99 5.71
N VAL A 87 3.36 -2.34 4.51
CA VAL A 87 3.85 -3.69 4.20
C VAL A 87 5.08 -4.03 5.03
N LEU A 88 6.07 -3.14 5.09
CA LEU A 88 7.29 -3.34 5.87
C LEU A 88 6.99 -3.54 7.35
N TYR A 89 6.06 -2.77 7.90
CA TYR A 89 5.60 -2.92 9.28
C TYR A 89 5.03 -4.32 9.53
N LEU A 90 4.12 -4.80 8.69
CA LEU A 90 3.48 -6.11 8.90
C LEU A 90 4.47 -7.27 8.74
N VAL A 91 5.27 -7.25 7.69
CA VAL A 91 6.29 -8.28 7.46
C VAL A 91 7.32 -8.28 8.58
N GLY A 92 7.78 -7.09 9.00
CA GLY A 92 8.71 -6.93 10.12
C GLY A 92 8.12 -7.41 11.45
N ALA A 93 6.87 -7.05 11.75
CA ALA A 93 6.17 -7.49 12.95
C ALA A 93 6.01 -9.02 13.00
N LEU A 94 5.64 -9.63 11.87
CA LEU A 94 5.53 -11.08 11.75
C LEU A 94 6.90 -11.77 11.92
N ALA A 95 7.94 -11.27 11.26
CA ALA A 95 9.30 -11.82 11.38
C ALA A 95 9.80 -11.75 12.83
N LEU A 96 9.58 -10.62 13.52
CA LEU A 96 9.94 -10.46 14.93
C LEU A 96 9.14 -11.41 15.84
N PHE A 97 7.84 -11.60 15.57
CA PHE A 97 7.01 -12.53 16.31
C PHE A 97 7.52 -13.97 16.19
N LEU A 98 7.78 -14.43 14.96
CA LEU A 98 8.31 -15.77 14.70
C LEU A 98 9.70 -15.98 15.31
N ALA A 99 10.59 -14.98 15.18
CA ALA A 99 11.93 -15.04 15.77
C ALA A 99 11.89 -15.12 17.31
N ARG A 100 10.94 -14.43 17.96
CA ARG A 100 10.75 -14.51 19.42
C ARG A 100 10.15 -15.85 19.84
N ALA A 101 9.20 -16.39 19.06
CA ALA A 101 8.60 -17.70 19.33
C ALA A 101 9.64 -18.82 19.24
N ALA A 102 10.51 -18.80 18.22
CA ALA A 102 11.57 -19.79 18.04
C ALA A 102 12.63 -19.78 19.16
N ARG A 103 12.80 -18.63 19.86
CA ARG A 103 13.74 -18.49 20.97
C ARG A 103 13.18 -18.94 22.32
N ARG A 104 11.89 -19.22 22.42
CA ARG A 104 11.30 -19.75 23.66
C ARG A 104 11.55 -21.27 23.71
N PRO A 105 12.35 -21.79 24.66
CA PRO A 105 12.49 -23.23 24.81
C PRO A 105 11.13 -23.84 25.14
N ALA A 106 10.83 -25.00 24.53
CA ALA A 106 9.67 -25.79 24.90
C ALA A 106 9.84 -26.20 26.37
N ALA A 107 9.00 -25.64 27.23
CA ALA A 107 8.92 -26.00 28.65
C ALA A 107 8.29 -27.39 28.80
#